data_AF-A0A1L7W5Q0-F1
#
_entry.id   AF-A0A1L7W5Q0-F1
#
_cell.length_a   1.000
_cell.length_b   1.000
_cell.length_c   1.000
_cell.angle_alpha   90.00
_cell.angle_beta   90.00
_cell.angle_gamma   90.00
#
_symmetry.space_group_name_H-M   'P 1'
#
loop_
_entity.id
_entity.type
_entity.pdbx_description
1 polymer ?
#
loop_
_entity_poly.entity_id
_entity_poly.type
_entity_poly.pdbx_seq_one_letter_code
_entity_poly.pdbx_strand_id
1 'polypeptide(L)'
;MNSVNPLHFQLDTDFSEMTDTEQQLTLVLTSFLSETQPITAPEAATKINNLFPHQPEKDGRHKSPGGFLAAFWDIAFQIAVQLDYQTQQMQRFISLIKALRDLPSTAILEDGRRLWQDLPDLSLFFTERWNQAGITNQATIPPETIQHWINLNGLAAYLTIGNLYGGWYRALESIKLGLENGSRREAQTIIECFAQAAAPWFILSSQQIYRMCRENALQDSSIRGKLWKGRPGFNLERWAFWQSRFIELRNHSLATDDLREVFSEAEAAMERVSE
;
A
#
# COMPACT_ATOMS: atom_id res chain seq x y z
N MET A 1 -11.98 -20.32 -26.24
CA MET A 1 -10.80 -20.69 -25.46
C MET A 1 -10.93 -19.98 -24.13
N ASN A 2 -11.13 -20.72 -23.03
CA ASN A 2 -11.32 -20.13 -21.71
C ASN A 2 -9.99 -19.49 -21.28
N SER A 3 -9.88 -18.16 -21.36
CA SER A 3 -8.71 -17.43 -20.88
C SER A 3 -8.76 -17.39 -19.36
N VAL A 4 -8.08 -18.35 -18.74
CA VAL A 4 -7.90 -18.41 -17.29
C VAL A 4 -6.92 -17.30 -16.88
N ASN A 5 -7.27 -16.55 -15.84
CA ASN A 5 -6.39 -15.57 -15.18
C ASN A 5 -5.04 -16.25 -14.85
N PRO A 6 -3.92 -15.83 -15.46
CA PRO A 6 -2.70 -16.62 -15.45
C PRO A 6 -1.94 -16.63 -14.10
N LEU A 7 -2.41 -15.89 -13.07
CA LEU A 7 -1.78 -15.85 -11.75
C LEU A 7 -2.73 -16.08 -10.55
N HIS A 8 -3.99 -16.49 -10.78
CA HIS A 8 -4.98 -16.74 -9.71
C HIS A 8 -5.19 -15.60 -8.71
N PHE A 9 -4.92 -14.34 -9.08
CA PHE A 9 -5.33 -13.20 -8.24
C PHE A 9 -6.86 -13.17 -8.12
N GLN A 10 -7.36 -12.97 -6.91
CA GLN A 10 -8.77 -12.73 -6.66
C GLN A 10 -9.11 -11.31 -7.10
N LEU A 11 -10.04 -11.19 -8.04
CA LEU A 11 -10.55 -9.90 -8.52
C LEU A 11 -12.04 -9.81 -8.17
N ASP A 12 -12.52 -8.59 -7.94
CA ASP A 12 -13.90 -8.33 -7.55
C ASP A 12 -14.90 -8.69 -8.67
N THR A 13 -14.44 -8.66 -9.92
CA THR A 13 -15.21 -9.03 -11.12
C THR A 13 -14.57 -10.24 -11.80
N ASP A 14 -15.40 -11.22 -12.18
CA ASP A 14 -14.94 -12.38 -12.94
C ASP A 14 -14.35 -11.97 -14.29
N PHE A 15 -13.24 -12.59 -14.70
CA PHE A 15 -12.53 -12.23 -15.92
C PHE A 15 -13.42 -12.27 -17.18
N SER A 16 -14.39 -13.19 -17.25
CA SER A 16 -15.34 -13.28 -18.37
C SER A 16 -16.40 -12.17 -18.38
N GLU A 17 -16.60 -11.49 -17.25
CA GLU A 17 -17.55 -10.39 -17.10
C GLU A 17 -16.87 -9.01 -17.25
N MET A 18 -15.53 -8.98 -17.23
CA MET A 18 -14.74 -7.79 -17.52
C MET A 18 -14.91 -7.32 -18.96
N THR A 19 -14.87 -6.00 -19.15
CA THR A 19 -14.73 -5.38 -20.47
C THR A 19 -13.42 -5.78 -21.15
N ASP A 20 -13.34 -5.66 -22.47
CA ASP A 20 -12.12 -5.96 -23.24
C ASP A 20 -10.90 -5.19 -22.70
N THR A 21 -11.10 -3.93 -22.30
CA THR A 21 -10.05 -3.08 -21.72
C THR A 21 -9.57 -3.62 -20.37
N GLU A 22 -10.48 -3.99 -19.47
CA GLU A 22 -10.16 -4.57 -18.15
C GLU A 22 -9.44 -5.92 -18.29
N GLN A 23 -9.87 -6.76 -19.24
CA GLN A 23 -9.20 -8.01 -19.56
C GLN A 23 -7.75 -7.76 -20.03
N GLN A 24 -7.55 -6.80 -20.95
CA GLN A 24 -6.20 -6.46 -21.44
C GLN A 24 -5.31 -5.88 -20.34
N LEU A 25 -5.84 -5.01 -19.48
CA LEU A 25 -5.13 -4.48 -18.31
C LEU A 25 -4.70 -5.60 -17.37
N THR A 26 -5.62 -6.51 -17.05
CA THR A 26 -5.35 -7.69 -16.20
C THR A 26 -4.26 -8.57 -16.81
N LEU A 27 -4.32 -8.85 -18.11
CA LEU A 27 -3.30 -9.65 -18.81
C LEU A 27 -1.91 -8.98 -18.78
N VAL A 28 -1.83 -7.66 -18.98
CA VAL A 28 -0.55 -6.94 -18.90
C VAL A 28 0.01 -6.98 -17.47
N LEU A 29 -0.81 -6.70 -16.45
CA LEU A 29 -0.40 -6.71 -15.04
C LEU A 29 0.07 -8.09 -14.59
N THR A 30 -0.71 -9.13 -14.91
CA THR A 30 -0.36 -10.51 -14.57
C THR A 30 0.88 -11.01 -15.31
N SER A 31 1.02 -10.74 -16.62
CA SER A 31 2.24 -11.06 -17.36
C SER A 31 3.47 -10.36 -16.79
N PHE A 32 3.32 -9.10 -16.37
CA PHE A 32 4.39 -8.34 -15.73
C PHE A 32 4.77 -8.88 -14.34
N LEU A 33 3.83 -9.43 -13.59
CA LEU A 33 4.09 -10.00 -12.26
C LEU A 33 4.45 -11.49 -12.27
N SER A 34 4.40 -12.14 -13.43
CA SER A 34 4.77 -13.54 -13.60
C SER A 34 6.26 -13.79 -13.33
N GLU A 35 6.57 -14.89 -12.64
CA GLU A 35 7.94 -15.34 -12.38
C GLU A 35 8.58 -16.05 -13.58
N THR A 36 7.78 -16.60 -14.50
CA THR A 36 8.28 -17.48 -15.56
C THR A 36 8.71 -16.74 -16.81
N GLN A 37 7.97 -15.70 -17.22
CA GLN A 37 8.29 -14.85 -18.36
C GLN A 37 7.87 -13.39 -18.11
N PRO A 38 8.53 -12.71 -17.18
CA PRO A 38 8.22 -11.32 -16.89
C PRO A 38 8.60 -10.38 -18.04
N ILE A 39 7.65 -9.57 -18.50
CA ILE A 39 7.99 -8.36 -19.25
C ILE A 39 8.65 -7.32 -18.34
N THR A 40 9.35 -6.34 -18.92
CA THR A 40 10.00 -5.27 -18.14
C THR A 40 9.00 -4.19 -17.70
N ALA A 41 9.33 -3.41 -16.67
CA ALA A 41 8.46 -2.33 -16.22
C ALA A 41 8.22 -1.25 -17.30
N PRO A 42 9.22 -0.78 -18.07
CA PRO A 42 8.99 0.13 -19.19
C PRO A 42 8.10 -0.48 -20.29
N GLU A 43 8.25 -1.78 -20.57
CA GLU A 43 7.42 -2.46 -21.55
C GLU A 43 5.96 -2.55 -21.07
N ALA A 44 5.73 -2.95 -19.82
CA ALA A 44 4.40 -2.99 -19.21
C ALA A 44 3.75 -1.61 -19.17
N ALA A 45 4.49 -0.56 -18.78
CA ALA A 45 4.03 0.82 -18.78
C ALA A 45 3.64 1.28 -20.20
N THR A 46 4.45 0.94 -21.21
CA THR A 46 4.15 1.25 -22.61
C THR A 46 2.88 0.54 -23.09
N LYS A 47 2.72 -0.75 -22.74
CA LYS A 47 1.50 -1.51 -23.07
C LYS A 47 0.27 -0.88 -22.43
N ILE A 48 0.31 -0.56 -21.12
CA ILE A 48 -0.80 0.13 -20.43
C ILE A 48 -1.10 1.48 -21.08
N ASN A 49 -0.07 2.28 -21.40
CA ASN A 49 -0.27 3.55 -22.06
C ASN A 49 -0.93 3.41 -23.45
N ASN A 50 -0.57 2.38 -24.22
CA ASN A 50 -1.17 2.14 -25.54
C ASN A 50 -2.64 1.72 -25.48
N LEU A 51 -3.11 1.23 -24.32
CA LEU A 51 -4.52 0.94 -24.08
C LEU A 51 -5.33 2.17 -23.69
N PHE A 52 -4.66 3.27 -23.31
CA PHE A 52 -5.34 4.48 -22.88
C PHE A 52 -6.10 5.13 -24.06
N PRO A 53 -7.39 5.46 -23.90
CA PRO A 53 -8.16 6.13 -24.94
C PRO A 53 -7.75 7.60 -25.05
N HIS A 54 -6.72 7.90 -25.85
CA HIS A 54 -6.21 9.26 -26.05
C HIS A 54 -7.23 10.24 -26.66
N GLN A 55 -8.32 9.71 -27.24
CA GLN A 55 -9.48 10.50 -27.67
C GLN A 55 -10.74 9.88 -27.07
N PRO A 56 -11.66 10.69 -26.51
CA PRO A 56 -12.93 10.16 -26.01
C PRO A 56 -13.76 9.62 -27.18
N GLU A 57 -13.99 8.30 -27.23
CA GLU A 57 -15.00 7.73 -28.13
C GLU A 57 -16.40 8.14 -27.63
N LYS A 58 -17.34 8.36 -28.57
CA LYS A 58 -18.69 8.85 -28.27
C LYS A 58 -19.57 7.86 -27.49
N ASP A 59 -19.16 6.60 -27.34
CA ASP A 59 -19.99 5.53 -26.77
C ASP A 59 -19.37 4.89 -25.51
N GLY A 60 -19.95 5.18 -24.35
CA GLY A 60 -19.84 4.38 -23.12
C GLY A 60 -18.87 4.88 -22.04
N ARG A 61 -19.24 4.70 -20.75
CA ARG A 61 -18.47 5.14 -19.58
C ARG A 61 -17.05 4.56 -19.51
N HIS A 62 -16.85 3.33 -20.01
CA HIS A 62 -15.58 2.59 -19.97
C HIS A 62 -14.64 2.86 -21.16
N LYS A 63 -15.07 3.70 -22.12
CA LYS A 63 -14.23 4.16 -23.24
C LYS A 63 -13.72 5.60 -23.07
N SER A 64 -13.97 6.19 -21.90
CA SER A 64 -13.49 7.51 -21.54
C SER A 64 -12.12 7.42 -20.85
N PRO A 65 -11.26 8.46 -20.96
CA PRO A 65 -10.04 8.59 -20.16
C PRO A 65 -10.22 8.29 -18.67
N GLY A 66 -11.27 8.83 -18.06
CA GLY A 66 -11.58 8.63 -16.65
C GLY A 66 -12.01 7.19 -16.33
N GLY A 67 -12.85 6.59 -17.19
CA GLY A 67 -13.24 5.19 -17.05
C GLY A 67 -12.06 4.22 -17.17
N PHE A 68 -11.12 4.50 -18.07
CA PHE A 68 -9.88 3.74 -18.19
C PHE A 68 -9.01 3.84 -16.94
N LEU A 69 -8.77 5.05 -16.43
CA LEU A 69 -7.96 5.26 -15.22
C LEU A 69 -8.59 4.58 -14.00
N ALA A 70 -9.92 4.64 -13.89
CA ALA A 70 -10.65 3.95 -12.84
C ALA A 70 -10.44 2.43 -12.90
N ALA A 71 -10.65 1.83 -14.07
CA ALA A 71 -10.44 0.40 -14.28
C ALA A 71 -8.97 -0.01 -14.00
N PHE A 72 -8.01 0.78 -14.48
CA PHE A 72 -6.59 0.51 -14.26
C PHE A 72 -6.22 0.52 -12.78
N TRP A 73 -6.56 1.59 -12.05
CA TRP A 73 -6.17 1.69 -10.64
C TRP A 73 -6.88 0.68 -9.75
N ASP A 74 -8.16 0.41 -10.03
CA ASP A 74 -8.91 -0.58 -9.28
C ASP A 74 -8.29 -1.98 -9.42
N ILE A 75 -8.09 -2.46 -10.66
CA ILE A 75 -7.45 -3.76 -10.93
C ILE A 75 -6.02 -3.79 -10.36
N ALA A 76 -5.24 -2.74 -10.56
CA ALA A 76 -3.86 -2.66 -10.06
C ALA A 76 -3.81 -2.82 -8.54
N PHE A 77 -4.70 -2.17 -7.79
CA PHE A 77 -4.71 -2.27 -6.33
C PHE A 77 -5.37 -3.56 -5.81
N GLN A 78 -6.34 -4.14 -6.52
CA GLN A 78 -6.84 -5.50 -6.21
C GLN A 78 -5.71 -6.52 -6.25
N ILE A 79 -4.85 -6.44 -7.27
CA ILE A 79 -3.69 -7.32 -7.40
C ILE A 79 -2.64 -6.97 -6.34
N ALA A 80 -2.32 -5.69 -6.16
CA ALA A 80 -1.18 -5.28 -5.32
C ALA A 80 -1.35 -5.65 -3.84
N VAL A 81 -2.57 -5.66 -3.30
CA VAL A 81 -2.80 -6.06 -1.89
C VAL A 81 -2.59 -7.55 -1.64
N GLN A 82 -2.62 -8.37 -2.69
CA GLN A 82 -2.35 -9.81 -2.61
C GLN A 82 -0.85 -10.11 -2.67
N LEU A 83 -0.01 -9.13 -3.03
CA LEU A 83 1.43 -9.29 -3.08
C LEU A 83 2.01 -9.13 -1.68
N ASP A 84 2.76 -10.14 -1.21
CA ASP A 84 3.58 -9.98 -0.02
C ASP A 84 4.55 -8.81 -0.23
N TYR A 85 4.51 -7.84 0.69
CA TYR A 85 5.31 -6.63 0.57
C TYR A 85 6.82 -6.91 0.58
N GLN A 86 7.25 -8.03 1.16
CA GLN A 86 8.66 -8.40 1.24
C GLN A 86 9.20 -9.02 -0.05
N THR A 87 8.33 -9.42 -0.98
CA THR A 87 8.77 -10.17 -2.18
C THR A 87 9.15 -9.27 -3.34
N GLN A 88 9.80 -9.88 -4.33
CA GLN A 88 10.15 -9.21 -5.58
C GLN A 88 8.90 -8.78 -6.37
N GLN A 89 7.76 -9.47 -6.26
CA GLN A 89 6.53 -9.04 -6.95
C GLN A 89 6.07 -7.64 -6.51
N MET A 90 6.11 -7.34 -5.20
CA MET A 90 5.81 -5.98 -4.72
C MET A 90 6.78 -4.97 -5.32
N GLN A 91 8.08 -5.25 -5.31
CA GLN A 91 9.08 -4.34 -5.90
C GLN A 91 8.86 -4.11 -7.39
N ARG A 92 8.45 -5.16 -8.12
CA ARG A 92 8.07 -5.07 -9.53
C ARG A 92 6.86 -4.17 -9.69
N PHE A 93 5.80 -4.34 -8.90
CA PHE A 93 4.63 -3.46 -8.93
C PHE A 93 5.01 -1.99 -8.73
N ILE A 94 5.84 -1.68 -7.74
CA ILE A 94 6.37 -0.32 -7.52
C ILE A 94 7.16 0.19 -8.73
N SER A 95 7.97 -0.67 -9.36
CA SER A 95 8.75 -0.31 -10.54
C SER A 95 7.87 0.01 -11.76
N LEU A 96 6.69 -0.61 -11.89
CA LEU A 96 5.70 -0.28 -12.91
C LEU A 96 5.12 1.12 -12.69
N ILE A 97 4.75 1.47 -11.44
CA ILE A 97 4.23 2.81 -11.15
C ILE A 97 5.27 3.90 -11.44
N LYS A 98 6.54 3.64 -11.12
CA LYS A 98 7.66 4.52 -11.50
C LYS A 98 7.81 4.62 -13.02
N ALA A 99 7.79 3.49 -13.72
CA ALA A 99 7.90 3.46 -15.17
C ALA A 99 6.76 4.22 -15.88
N LEU A 100 5.53 4.11 -15.38
CA LEU A 100 4.39 4.92 -15.84
C LEU A 100 4.67 6.41 -15.62
N ARG A 101 5.05 6.82 -14.40
CA ARG A 101 5.38 8.21 -14.09
C ARG A 101 6.47 8.78 -14.99
N ASP A 102 7.45 7.96 -15.34
CA ASP A 102 8.62 8.37 -16.12
C ASP A 102 8.37 8.25 -17.65
N LEU A 103 7.17 7.84 -18.09
CA LEU A 103 6.82 7.81 -19.51
C LEU A 103 6.89 9.22 -20.12
N PRO A 104 7.38 9.37 -21.37
CA PRO A 104 7.42 10.65 -22.07
C PRO A 104 6.05 11.06 -22.65
N SER A 105 4.95 10.71 -21.99
CA SER A 105 3.60 11.05 -22.46
C SER A 105 3.38 12.56 -22.42
N THR A 106 2.87 13.13 -23.51
CA THR A 106 2.48 14.55 -23.61
C THR A 106 0.97 14.76 -23.43
N ALA A 107 0.22 13.68 -23.18
CA ALA A 107 -1.22 13.77 -23.00
C ALA A 107 -1.57 14.50 -21.70
N ILE A 108 -2.50 15.45 -21.82
CA ILE A 108 -3.04 16.23 -20.70
C ILE A 108 -4.52 15.88 -20.58
N LEU A 109 -4.96 15.54 -19.37
CA LEU A 109 -6.35 15.26 -19.05
C LEU A 109 -7.19 16.54 -19.04
N GLU A 110 -8.52 16.41 -19.09
CA GLU A 110 -9.44 17.55 -19.09
C GLU A 110 -9.27 18.47 -17.85
N ASP A 111 -8.81 17.92 -16.73
CA ASP A 111 -8.54 18.66 -15.49
C ASP A 111 -7.13 19.27 -15.42
N GLY A 112 -6.35 19.18 -16.50
CA GLY A 112 -5.01 19.76 -16.62
C GLY A 112 -3.87 18.89 -16.07
N ARG A 113 -4.15 17.73 -15.48
CA ARG A 113 -3.10 16.78 -15.04
C ARG A 113 -2.44 16.11 -16.25
N ARG A 114 -1.13 15.91 -16.18
CA ARG A 114 -0.36 15.16 -17.19
C ARG A 114 -0.53 13.67 -16.97
N LEU A 115 -0.88 12.97 -18.04
CA LEU A 115 -1.14 11.53 -18.00
C LEU A 115 0.12 10.78 -17.56
N TRP A 116 -0.03 10.01 -16.48
CA TRP A 116 1.01 9.27 -15.78
C TRP A 116 2.01 10.10 -14.96
N GLN A 117 2.54 11.23 -15.42
CA GLN A 117 3.53 11.98 -14.61
C GLN A 117 2.94 12.50 -13.30
N ASP A 118 1.64 12.85 -13.32
CA ASP A 118 0.94 13.32 -12.13
C ASP A 118 0.15 12.19 -11.43
N LEU A 119 0.28 10.94 -11.92
CA LEU A 119 -0.39 9.73 -11.40
C LEU A 119 -1.88 9.97 -11.06
N PRO A 120 -2.68 10.41 -12.05
CA PRO A 120 -4.05 10.85 -11.82
C PRO A 120 -4.87 9.74 -11.16
N ASP A 121 -5.60 10.08 -10.10
CA ASP A 121 -6.53 9.22 -9.36
C ASP A 121 -5.89 8.08 -8.54
N LEU A 122 -4.56 7.92 -8.56
CA LEU A 122 -3.84 6.97 -7.71
C LEU A 122 -4.26 7.10 -6.24
N SER A 123 -4.24 8.32 -5.69
CA SER A 123 -4.59 8.57 -4.29
C SER A 123 -6.06 8.26 -3.99
N LEU A 124 -6.95 8.43 -4.96
CA LEU A 124 -8.38 8.16 -4.81
C LEU A 124 -8.59 6.65 -4.68
N PHE A 125 -8.15 5.88 -5.66
CA PHE A 125 -8.34 4.42 -5.68
C PHE A 125 -7.55 3.70 -4.58
N PHE A 126 -6.36 4.20 -4.22
CA PHE A 126 -5.64 3.68 -3.05
C PHE A 126 -6.45 3.90 -1.75
N THR A 127 -7.09 5.06 -1.62
CA THR A 127 -7.95 5.38 -0.48
C THR A 127 -9.22 4.54 -0.45
N GLU A 128 -9.83 4.28 -1.60
CA GLU A 128 -10.99 3.39 -1.72
C GLU A 128 -10.63 1.97 -1.29
N ARG A 129 -9.53 1.41 -1.81
CA ARG A 129 -9.07 0.06 -1.43
C ARG A 129 -8.74 -0.02 0.06
N TRP A 130 -8.15 1.04 0.62
CA TRP A 130 -7.91 1.15 2.06
C TRP A 130 -9.19 1.13 2.90
N ASN A 131 -10.23 1.85 2.45
CA ASN A 131 -11.50 1.91 3.15
C ASN A 131 -12.28 0.59 3.02
N GLN A 132 -12.21 -0.07 1.85
CA GLN A 132 -12.85 -1.36 1.58
C GLN A 132 -12.30 -2.48 2.48
N ALA A 133 -11.02 -2.42 2.87
CA ALA A 133 -10.47 -3.38 3.83
C ALA A 133 -11.26 -3.40 5.15
N GLY A 134 -11.88 -2.27 5.54
CA GLY A 134 -12.86 -2.21 6.63
C GLY A 134 -12.37 -2.71 7.99
N ILE A 135 -11.04 -2.77 8.19
CA ILE A 135 -10.38 -3.56 9.23
C ILE A 135 -10.79 -3.17 10.65
N THR A 136 -11.14 -1.90 10.87
CA THR A 136 -11.51 -1.34 12.17
C THR A 136 -12.99 -1.52 12.52
N ASN A 137 -13.83 -1.96 11.57
CA ASN A 137 -15.27 -2.09 11.73
C ASN A 137 -15.73 -3.55 11.90
N GLN A 138 -14.80 -4.51 11.90
CA GLN A 138 -15.10 -5.94 11.95
C GLN A 138 -14.95 -6.50 13.37
N ALA A 139 -15.92 -7.31 13.80
CA ALA A 139 -15.87 -7.99 15.10
C ALA A 139 -14.82 -9.13 15.13
N THR A 140 -14.66 -9.81 13.99
CA THR A 140 -13.64 -10.83 13.74
C THR A 140 -13.07 -10.56 12.36
N ILE A 141 -11.75 -10.58 12.24
CA ILE A 141 -11.06 -10.29 10.98
C ILE A 141 -10.53 -11.61 10.39
N PRO A 142 -10.88 -11.98 9.15
CA PRO A 142 -10.32 -13.15 8.48
C PRO A 142 -8.81 -13.04 8.29
N PRO A 143 -8.04 -14.15 8.39
CA PRO A 143 -6.58 -14.13 8.21
C PRO A 143 -6.11 -13.53 6.87
N GLU A 144 -6.83 -13.81 5.78
CA GLU A 144 -6.55 -13.22 4.46
C GLU A 144 -6.71 -11.69 4.48
N THR A 145 -7.76 -11.17 5.13
CA THR A 145 -7.97 -9.72 5.27
C THR A 145 -6.87 -9.07 6.09
N ILE A 146 -6.37 -9.76 7.13
CA ILE A 146 -5.19 -9.33 7.90
C ILE A 146 -3.96 -9.25 6.98
N GLN A 147 -3.71 -10.29 6.18
CA GLN A 147 -2.56 -10.31 5.27
C GLN A 147 -2.64 -9.19 4.21
N HIS A 148 -3.81 -9.00 3.59
CA HIS A 148 -4.02 -7.89 2.66
C HIS A 148 -3.81 -6.52 3.32
N TRP A 149 -4.20 -6.37 4.58
CA TRP A 149 -3.98 -5.14 5.33
C TRP A 149 -2.49 -4.87 5.60
N ILE A 150 -1.72 -5.90 5.94
CA ILE A 150 -0.26 -5.81 6.11
C ILE A 150 0.40 -5.44 4.78
N ASN A 151 0.04 -6.13 3.71
CA ASN A 151 0.56 -5.87 2.36
C ASN A 151 0.22 -4.45 1.87
N LEU A 152 -1.00 -3.97 2.15
CA LEU A 152 -1.42 -2.61 1.81
C LEU A 152 -0.61 -1.55 2.57
N ASN A 153 -0.23 -1.81 3.83
CA ASN A 153 0.67 -0.93 4.58
C ASN A 153 2.10 -0.94 4.02
N GLY A 154 2.62 -2.11 3.64
CA GLY A 154 3.91 -2.22 2.95
C GLY A 154 3.91 -1.49 1.61
N LEU A 155 2.87 -1.67 0.80
CA LEU A 155 2.65 -0.92 -0.43
C LEU A 155 2.60 0.59 -0.19
N ALA A 156 1.84 1.05 0.81
CA ALA A 156 1.79 2.46 1.18
C ALA A 156 3.17 3.01 1.53
N ALA A 157 3.97 2.26 2.30
CA ALA A 157 5.32 2.64 2.67
C ALA A 157 6.21 2.79 1.43
N TYR A 158 6.22 1.81 0.52
CA TYR A 158 6.99 1.89 -0.73
C TYR A 158 6.59 3.06 -1.62
N LEU A 159 5.28 3.29 -1.81
CA LEU A 159 4.79 4.43 -2.60
C LEU A 159 5.19 5.76 -1.95
N THR A 160 5.16 5.84 -0.62
CA THR A 160 5.50 7.05 0.14
C THR A 160 6.99 7.37 0.04
N ILE A 161 7.88 6.41 0.29
CA ILE A 161 9.34 6.64 0.15
C ILE A 161 9.75 6.91 -1.30
N GLY A 162 8.98 6.41 -2.28
CA GLY A 162 9.17 6.68 -3.71
C GLY A 162 8.66 8.05 -4.18
N ASN A 163 8.08 8.86 -3.28
CA ASN A 163 7.38 10.11 -3.60
C ASN A 163 6.30 9.91 -4.69
N LEU A 164 5.58 8.79 -4.61
CA LEU A 164 4.45 8.44 -5.47
C LEU A 164 3.11 8.66 -4.76
N TYR A 165 3.12 8.76 -3.43
CA TYR A 165 1.94 8.88 -2.60
C TYR A 165 2.23 9.66 -1.30
N GLY A 166 1.29 10.51 -0.87
CA GLY A 166 1.37 11.27 0.37
C GLY A 166 0.98 10.46 1.61
N GLY A 167 1.67 9.36 1.92
CA GLY A 167 1.21 8.37 2.90
C GLY A 167 1.54 8.63 4.36
N TRP A 168 2.23 9.71 4.73
CA TRP A 168 2.69 9.91 6.12
C TRP A 168 1.56 10.02 7.16
N TYR A 169 0.41 10.58 6.80
CA TYR A 169 -0.77 10.56 7.69
C TYR A 169 -1.31 9.14 7.91
N ARG A 170 -1.24 8.27 6.88
CA ARG A 170 -1.60 6.86 7.01
C ARG A 170 -0.59 6.10 7.88
N ALA A 171 0.70 6.41 7.74
CA ALA A 171 1.73 5.88 8.63
C ALA A 171 1.39 6.17 10.10
N LEU A 172 1.08 7.43 10.44
CA LEU A 172 0.68 7.80 11.80
C LEU A 172 -0.59 7.06 12.27
N GLU A 173 -1.60 6.91 11.43
CA GLU A 173 -2.82 6.15 11.79
C GLU A 173 -2.51 4.67 12.03
N SER A 174 -1.75 4.01 11.17
CA SER A 174 -1.37 2.60 11.34
C SER A 174 -0.51 2.38 12.58
N ILE A 175 0.47 3.25 12.82
CA ILE A 175 1.31 3.22 14.02
C ILE A 175 0.48 3.44 15.28
N LYS A 176 -0.46 4.39 15.25
CA LYS A 176 -1.41 4.62 16.35
C LYS A 176 -2.23 3.37 16.65
N LEU A 177 -2.78 2.71 15.62
CA LEU A 177 -3.60 1.51 15.79
C LEU A 177 -2.79 0.36 16.39
N GLY A 178 -1.55 0.16 15.93
CA GLY A 178 -0.71 -0.96 16.36
C GLY A 178 0.04 -0.75 17.67
N LEU A 179 0.52 0.46 17.94
CA LEU A 179 1.48 0.71 19.03
C LEU A 179 0.94 1.62 20.14
N GLU A 180 -0.02 2.50 19.83
CA GLU A 180 -0.51 3.51 20.79
C GLU A 180 -1.90 3.21 21.34
N ASN A 181 -2.56 2.17 20.85
CA ASN A 181 -3.83 1.70 21.36
C ASN A 181 -3.66 0.35 22.05
N GLY A 182 -4.60 0.03 22.92
CA GLY A 182 -4.76 -1.32 23.43
C GLY A 182 -5.31 -1.41 24.84
N SER A 183 -6.19 -2.39 24.99
CA SER A 183 -6.60 -2.98 26.25
C SER A 183 -6.32 -4.48 26.21
N ARG A 184 -6.35 -5.15 27.37
CA ARG A 184 -6.16 -6.62 27.44
C ARG A 184 -7.15 -7.39 26.55
N ARG A 185 -8.33 -6.83 26.26
CA ARG A 185 -9.36 -7.47 25.42
C ARG A 185 -9.06 -7.38 23.92
N GLU A 186 -8.24 -6.41 23.51
CA GLU A 186 -7.89 -6.16 22.12
C GLU A 186 -6.48 -6.67 21.78
N ALA A 187 -5.77 -7.26 22.75
CA ALA A 187 -4.37 -7.64 22.63
C ALA A 187 -4.11 -8.58 21.44
N GLN A 188 -5.00 -9.56 21.20
CA GLN A 188 -4.87 -10.48 20.07
C GLN A 188 -4.90 -9.73 18.73
N THR A 189 -5.94 -8.95 18.47
CA THR A 189 -6.10 -8.17 17.24
C THR A 189 -4.98 -7.15 17.04
N ILE A 190 -4.50 -6.54 18.13
CA ILE A 190 -3.37 -5.62 18.06
C ILE A 190 -2.12 -6.37 17.60
N ILE A 191 -1.80 -7.50 18.22
CA ILE A 191 -0.58 -8.25 17.91
C ILE A 191 -0.65 -8.86 16.50
N GLU A 192 -1.74 -9.57 16.18
CA GLU A 192 -1.87 -10.30 14.91
C GLU A 192 -2.18 -9.41 13.71
N CYS A 193 -2.70 -8.20 13.90
CA CYS A 193 -3.11 -7.35 12.79
C CYS A 193 -2.48 -5.96 12.84
N PHE A 194 -2.80 -5.14 13.84
CA PHE A 194 -2.45 -3.72 13.77
C PHE A 194 -0.98 -3.42 13.99
N ALA A 195 -0.33 -4.09 14.94
CA ALA A 195 1.10 -3.96 15.18
C ALA A 195 1.90 -4.57 14.02
N GLN A 196 1.47 -5.72 13.50
CA GLN A 196 2.08 -6.34 12.33
C GLN A 196 1.96 -5.44 11.10
N ALA A 197 0.82 -4.78 10.88
CA ALA A 197 0.64 -3.82 9.79
C ALA A 197 1.36 -2.48 10.00
N ALA A 198 1.70 -2.12 11.25
CA ALA A 198 2.53 -0.96 11.54
C ALA A 198 4.02 -1.24 11.26
N ALA A 199 4.48 -2.48 11.40
CA ALA A 199 5.89 -2.87 11.25
C ALA A 199 6.51 -2.49 9.88
N PRO A 200 5.85 -2.69 8.71
CA PRO A 200 6.39 -2.28 7.41
C PRO A 200 6.82 -0.82 7.33
N TRP A 201 6.13 0.10 8.01
CA TRP A 201 6.53 1.51 8.04
C TRP A 201 7.90 1.70 8.68
N PHE A 202 8.23 0.97 9.73
CA PHE A 202 9.55 1.04 10.37
C PHE A 202 10.59 0.24 9.58
N ILE A 203 10.26 -0.98 9.14
CA ILE A 203 11.18 -1.84 8.39
C ILE A 203 11.64 -1.14 7.10
N LEU A 204 10.72 -0.53 6.36
CA LEU A 204 10.99 0.04 5.04
C LEU A 204 11.37 1.52 5.07
N SER A 205 10.93 2.27 6.08
CA SER A 205 11.05 3.73 6.10
C SER A 205 11.56 4.32 7.42
N SER A 206 12.26 3.52 8.25
CA SER A 206 12.83 3.98 9.53
C SER A 206 13.65 5.26 9.38
N GLN A 207 14.52 5.34 8.37
CA GLN A 207 15.37 6.50 8.13
C GLN A 207 14.57 7.79 7.91
N GLN A 208 13.49 7.70 7.11
CA GLN A 208 12.61 8.84 6.82
C GLN A 208 11.77 9.21 8.03
N ILE A 209 11.18 8.22 8.73
CA ILE A 209 10.40 8.46 9.95
C ILE A 209 11.29 9.09 11.04
N TYR A 210 12.50 8.59 11.24
CA TYR A 210 13.43 9.15 12.23
C TYR A 210 13.81 10.59 11.88
N ARG A 211 14.09 10.88 10.60
CA ARG A 211 14.31 12.26 10.13
C ARG A 211 13.10 13.15 10.43
N MET A 212 11.89 12.69 10.11
CA MET A 212 10.65 13.41 10.42
C MET A 212 10.46 13.64 11.93
N CYS A 213 10.86 12.67 12.77
CA CYS A 213 10.85 12.81 14.22
C CYS A 213 11.84 13.89 14.71
N ARG A 214 13.03 13.99 14.10
CA ARG A 214 13.99 15.06 14.41
C ARG A 214 13.49 16.44 13.99
N GLU A 215 12.83 16.50 12.84
CA GLU A 215 12.24 17.73 12.28
C GLU A 215 10.91 18.11 12.95
N ASN A 216 10.39 17.25 13.83
CA ASN A 216 9.07 17.36 14.41
C ASN A 216 7.94 17.54 13.38
N ALA A 217 7.93 16.71 12.33
CA ALA A 217 6.95 16.82 11.27
C ALA A 217 5.52 16.47 11.75
N LEU A 218 4.51 17.08 11.11
CA LEU A 218 3.08 16.86 11.37
C LEU A 218 2.65 17.13 12.82
N GLN A 219 3.24 18.12 13.48
CA GLN A 219 2.87 18.55 14.83
C GLN A 219 1.42 19.07 14.96
N ASP A 220 0.82 19.50 13.86
CA ASP A 220 -0.57 19.95 13.77
C ASP A 220 -1.58 18.78 13.68
N SER A 221 -1.08 17.56 13.46
CA SER A 221 -1.92 16.36 13.40
C SER A 221 -2.61 16.07 14.73
N SER A 222 -3.88 15.66 14.70
CA SER A 222 -4.58 15.15 15.88
C SER A 222 -4.35 13.66 16.13
N ILE A 223 -3.61 12.96 15.26
CA ILE A 223 -3.47 11.50 15.26
C ILE A 223 -2.60 11.05 16.44
N ARG A 224 -3.24 10.44 17.44
CA ARG A 224 -2.62 9.75 18.58
C ARG A 224 -3.54 8.71 19.21
N GLY A 225 -2.94 7.66 19.77
CA GLY A 225 -3.64 6.61 20.52
C GLY A 225 -3.69 6.88 22.01
N LYS A 226 -4.44 6.04 22.74
CA LYS A 226 -4.71 6.24 24.17
C LYS A 226 -3.48 6.07 25.06
N LEU A 227 -2.50 5.24 24.66
CA LEU A 227 -1.29 4.95 25.42
C LEU A 227 -0.25 6.07 25.29
N TRP A 228 -0.24 6.80 24.17
CA TRP A 228 0.67 7.93 23.98
C TRP A 228 0.12 9.21 24.66
N LYS A 229 0.91 9.78 25.57
CA LYS A 229 0.54 10.99 26.35
C LYS A 229 1.32 12.24 25.96
N GLY A 230 2.33 12.12 25.11
CA GLY A 230 3.15 13.24 24.65
C GLY A 230 2.53 14.01 23.49
N ARG A 231 3.36 14.79 22.81
CA ARG A 231 2.94 15.66 21.70
C ARG A 231 2.55 14.87 20.44
N PRO A 232 1.62 15.39 19.62
CA PRO A 232 1.28 14.79 18.33
C PRO A 232 2.43 14.86 17.30
N GLY A 233 2.18 14.30 16.12
CA GLY A 233 3.13 14.26 15.01
C GLY A 233 4.26 13.26 15.22
N PHE A 234 5.25 13.34 14.34
CA PHE A 234 6.51 12.62 14.48
C PHE A 234 7.41 13.40 15.43
N ASN A 235 7.91 12.77 16.49
CA ASN A 235 8.88 13.37 17.39
C ASN A 235 9.73 12.29 18.07
N LEU A 236 10.92 12.67 18.57
CA LEU A 236 11.89 11.72 19.14
C LEU A 236 11.37 11.00 20.41
N GLU A 237 10.58 11.67 21.25
CA GLU A 237 9.98 11.03 22.43
C GLU A 237 9.00 9.92 21.99
N ARG A 238 8.20 10.21 20.95
CA ARG A 238 7.22 9.27 20.38
C ARG A 238 7.90 8.12 19.64
N TRP A 239 9.03 8.38 18.99
CA TRP A 239 9.89 7.36 18.41
C TRP A 239 10.38 6.34 19.45
N ALA A 240 10.97 6.83 20.55
CA ALA A 240 11.42 5.97 21.65
C ALA A 240 10.26 5.19 22.27
N PHE A 241 9.08 5.83 22.39
CA PHE A 241 7.86 5.13 22.79
C PHE A 241 7.52 4.00 21.82
N TRP A 242 7.43 4.23 20.52
CA TRP A 242 7.11 3.18 19.53
C TRP A 242 8.10 2.02 19.56
N GLN A 243 9.39 2.31 19.72
CA GLN A 243 10.42 1.29 19.88
C GLN A 243 10.14 0.41 21.11
N SER A 244 9.86 1.02 22.26
CA SER A 244 9.50 0.29 23.47
C SER A 244 8.23 -0.56 23.32
N ARG A 245 7.28 -0.13 22.48
CA ARG A 245 6.06 -0.89 22.18
C ARG A 245 6.36 -2.17 21.41
N PHE A 246 7.23 -2.14 20.40
CA PHE A 246 7.65 -3.37 19.71
C PHE A 246 8.33 -4.35 20.67
N ILE A 247 9.17 -3.85 21.60
CA ILE A 247 9.81 -4.67 22.64
C ILE A 247 8.78 -5.35 23.55
N GLU A 248 7.73 -4.63 23.96
CA GLU A 248 6.66 -5.23 24.76
C GLU A 248 5.90 -6.29 23.95
N LEU A 249 5.54 -5.98 22.70
CA LEU A 249 4.72 -6.84 21.87
C LEU A 249 5.44 -8.15 21.50
N ARG A 250 6.75 -8.12 21.18
CA ARG A 250 7.53 -9.36 20.95
C ARG A 250 7.61 -10.26 22.18
N ASN A 251 7.60 -9.66 23.37
CA ASN A 251 7.68 -10.40 24.63
C ASN A 251 6.29 -10.81 25.15
N HIS A 252 5.22 -10.43 24.45
CA HIS A 252 3.86 -10.77 24.85
C HIS A 252 3.59 -12.27 24.65
N SER A 253 2.80 -12.86 25.56
CA SER A 253 2.49 -14.30 25.54
C SER A 253 1.66 -14.75 24.34
N LEU A 254 1.00 -13.80 23.66
CA LEU A 254 0.17 -14.06 22.46
C LEU A 254 0.96 -13.94 21.16
N ALA A 255 2.20 -13.44 21.19
CA ALA A 255 3.02 -13.38 19.98
C ALA A 255 3.47 -14.80 19.60
N THR A 256 3.24 -15.18 18.34
CA THR A 256 3.85 -16.37 17.74
C THR A 256 5.31 -16.08 17.38
N ASP A 257 6.10 -17.10 17.07
CA ASP A 257 7.52 -16.90 16.72
C ASP A 257 7.68 -16.00 15.48
N ASP A 258 6.84 -16.19 14.45
CA ASP A 258 6.83 -15.33 13.26
C ASP A 258 6.54 -13.85 13.62
N LEU A 259 5.59 -13.60 14.53
CA LEU A 259 5.27 -12.24 14.97
C LEU A 259 6.41 -11.62 15.80
N ARG A 260 7.10 -12.44 16.61
CA ARG A 260 8.29 -11.99 17.35
C ARG A 260 9.39 -11.56 16.39
N GLU A 261 9.60 -12.31 15.32
CA GLU A 261 10.60 -11.97 14.29
C GLU A 261 10.26 -10.64 13.61
N VAL A 262 9.02 -10.44 13.16
CA VAL A 262 8.57 -9.18 12.54
C VAL A 262 8.77 -7.99 13.46
N PHE A 263 8.41 -8.11 14.75
CA PHE A 263 8.59 -7.01 15.71
C PHE A 263 10.06 -6.76 16.04
N SER A 264 10.88 -7.81 16.06
CA SER A 264 12.33 -7.69 16.23
C SER A 264 12.98 -7.01 15.03
N GLU A 265 12.52 -7.30 13.82
CA GLU A 265 13.02 -6.64 12.60
C GLU A 265 12.67 -5.15 12.59
N ALA A 266 11.44 -4.79 12.97
CA ALA A 266 11.02 -3.40 13.09
C ALA A 266 11.85 -2.64 14.14
N GLU A 267 12.06 -3.21 15.32
CA GLU A 267 12.94 -2.65 16.36
C GLU A 267 14.37 -2.46 15.83
N ALA A 268 14.97 -3.49 15.23
CA ALA A 268 16.33 -3.41 14.69
C ALA A 268 16.46 -2.35 13.58
N ALA A 269 15.41 -2.18 12.75
CA ALA A 269 15.37 -1.11 11.76
C ALA A 269 15.33 0.29 12.40
N MET A 270 14.69 0.43 13.55
CA MET A 270 14.67 1.67 14.33
C MET A 270 16.03 1.93 15.01
N GLU A 271 16.63 0.92 15.63
CA GLU A 271 17.92 1.04 16.31
C GLU A 271 19.01 1.54 15.35
N ARG A 272 19.14 0.89 14.19
CA ARG A 272 20.15 1.21 13.16
C ARG A 272 20.20 2.67 12.72
N VAL A 273 19.09 3.41 12.82
CA VAL A 273 19.02 4.82 12.37
C VAL A 273 19.09 5.82 13.52
N SER A 274 19.01 5.34 14.77
CA SER A 274 19.04 6.15 15.98
C SER A 274 20.39 6.19 16.69
N GLU A 275 21.32 5.31 16.29
CA GLU A 275 22.76 5.37 16.61
C GLU A 275 23.47 6.52 15.89
#